data_AF-A0A7J0D605-F1
#
_entry.id   AF-A0A7J0D605-F1
#
_cell.length_a   1.000
_cell.length_b   1.000
_cell.length_c   1.000
_cell.angle_alpha   90.00
_cell.angle_beta   90.00
_cell.angle_gamma   90.00
#
_symmetry.space_group_name_H-M   'P 1'
#
loop_
_entity.id
_entity.type
_entity.pdbx_description
1 polymer ?
#
loop_
_entity_poly.entity_id
_entity_poly.type
_entity_poly.pdbx_seq_one_letter_code
_entity_poly.pdbx_strand_id
1 'polypeptide(L)'
;MVWRFRNGAKWRELPERFGPWSTVYGRFRKWRDARVFTAIFQGAIAEAAKRDLVDLSLVSVDSTTARAHHDAAGLVLDAETLDALAKALAEKGEALRNKPGKKFRNPTPGRPSDSG
;
A
#
# COMPACT_ATOMS: atom_id res chain seq x y z
N MET A 1 9.89 0.51 5.46
CA MET A 1 10.26 0.17 4.06
C MET A 1 11.30 -0.94 3.98
N VAL A 2 12.32 -0.97 4.85
CA VAL A 2 13.35 -2.02 4.86
C VAL A 2 12.76 -3.44 4.90
N TRP A 3 11.68 -3.66 5.66
CA TRP A 3 10.96 -4.94 5.66
C TRP A 3 10.49 -5.38 4.27
N ARG A 4 9.95 -4.46 3.45
CA ARG A 4 9.48 -4.79 2.09
C ARG A 4 10.61 -5.19 1.16
N PHE A 5 11.77 -4.55 1.28
CA PHE A 5 12.95 -4.88 0.48
C PHE A 5 13.57 -6.20 0.92
N ARG A 6 13.61 -6.47 2.22
CA ARG A 6 14.19 -7.70 2.77
C ARG A 6 13.36 -8.95 2.48
N ASN A 7 12.03 -8.84 2.50
CA ASN A 7 11.16 -10.02 2.44
C ASN A 7 10.56 -10.26 1.04
N GLY A 8 10.64 -9.32 0.10
CA GLY A 8 10.03 -9.46 -1.24
C GLY A 8 8.49 -9.56 -1.25
N ALA A 9 7.85 -9.63 -0.08
CA ALA A 9 6.43 -9.88 0.14
C ALA A 9 5.51 -8.82 -0.49
N LYS A 10 4.25 -9.21 -0.74
CA LYS A 10 3.24 -8.27 -1.27
C LYS A 10 2.97 -7.18 -0.24
N TRP A 11 2.63 -5.97 -0.70
CA TRP A 11 2.29 -4.87 0.22
C TRP A 11 1.12 -5.22 1.15
N ARG A 12 0.20 -6.08 0.71
CA ARG A 12 -0.93 -6.57 1.52
C ARG A 12 -0.52 -7.50 2.67
N GLU A 13 0.68 -8.05 2.62
CA GLU A 13 1.24 -8.93 3.66
C GLU A 13 2.04 -8.13 4.70
N LEU A 14 2.00 -6.79 4.63
CA LEU A 14 2.70 -5.94 5.58
C LEU A 14 2.21 -6.22 7.00
N PRO A 15 3.11 -6.55 7.94
CA PRO A 15 2.73 -6.79 9.32
C PRO A 15 2.04 -5.58 9.95
N GLU A 16 1.00 -5.85 10.73
CA GLU A 16 0.13 -4.82 11.32
C GLU A 16 0.88 -3.81 12.19
N ARG A 17 2.00 -4.21 12.80
CA ARG A 17 2.91 -3.32 13.56
C ARG A 17 3.43 -2.11 12.76
N PHE A 18 3.39 -2.16 11.42
CA PHE A 18 3.81 -1.04 10.56
C PHE A 18 2.65 -0.13 10.16
N GLY A 19 1.43 -0.41 10.61
CA GLY A 19 0.22 0.31 10.27
C GLY A 19 -0.34 -0.06 8.89
N PRO A 20 -1.38 0.67 8.43
CA PRO A 20 -2.07 0.37 7.18
C PRO A 20 -1.12 0.36 5.97
N TRP A 21 -1.16 -0.74 5.21
CA TRP A 21 -0.25 -0.93 4.06
C TRP A 21 -0.40 0.15 2.99
N SER A 22 -1.59 0.73 2.82
CA SER A 22 -1.87 1.81 1.85
C SER A 22 -1.09 3.09 2.20
N THR A 23 -1.04 3.46 3.48
CA THR A 23 -0.28 4.61 3.98
C THR A 23 1.22 4.39 3.77
N VAL A 24 1.71 3.19 4.08
CA VAL A 24 3.11 2.83 3.89
C VAL A 24 3.45 2.84 2.40
N TYR A 25 2.64 2.23 1.55
CA TYR A 25 2.83 2.28 0.11
C TYR A 25 2.82 3.72 -0.44
N GLY A 26 1.91 4.58 0.02
CA GLY A 26 1.86 5.98 -0.36
C GLY A 26 3.16 6.74 -0.03
N ARG A 27 3.72 6.52 1.16
CA ARG A 27 5.01 7.10 1.54
C ARG A 27 6.16 6.54 0.71
N PHE A 28 6.14 5.23 0.43
CA PHE A 28 7.14 4.59 -0.44
C PHE A 28 7.14 5.23 -1.82
N ARG A 29 5.96 5.37 -2.42
CA ARG A 29 5.79 5.98 -3.73
C ARG A 29 6.32 7.41 -3.75
N LYS A 30 5.96 8.24 -2.76
CA LYS A 30 6.48 9.62 -2.65
C LYS A 30 8.01 9.66 -2.62
N TRP A 31 8.65 8.77 -1.85
CA TRP A 31 10.11 8.72 -1.74
C TRP A 31 10.79 8.18 -3.01
N ARG A 32 10.18 7.18 -3.66
CA ARG A 32 10.63 6.68 -4.96
C ARG A 32 10.59 7.79 -6.01
N ASP A 33 9.47 8.48 -6.11
CA ASP A 33 9.25 9.54 -7.11
C ASP A 33 10.19 10.73 -6.84
N ALA A 34 10.44 11.06 -5.56
CA ALA A 34 11.42 12.05 -5.14
C ALA A 34 12.89 11.55 -5.17
N ARG A 35 13.17 10.35 -5.70
CA ARG A 35 14.51 9.75 -5.80
C ARG A 35 15.30 9.68 -4.48
N VAL A 36 14.60 9.65 -3.34
CA VAL A 36 15.22 9.60 -2.00
C VAL A 36 16.08 8.36 -1.85
N PHE A 37 15.63 7.21 -2.36
CA PHE A 37 16.40 5.98 -2.30
C PHE A 37 17.70 6.06 -3.10
N THR A 38 17.67 6.66 -4.29
CA THR A 38 18.86 6.89 -5.10
C THR A 38 19.89 7.72 -4.33
N ALA A 39 19.45 8.83 -3.72
CA ALA A 39 20.33 9.69 -2.94
C ALA A 39 20.96 8.96 -1.73
N ILE A 40 20.17 8.17 -0.99
CA ILE A 40 20.66 7.37 0.14
C ILE A 40 21.69 6.33 -0.32
N PHE A 41 21.42 5.58 -1.40
CA PHE A 41 22.34 4.56 -1.88
C PHE A 41 23.64 5.17 -2.42
N GLN A 42 23.57 6.26 -3.17
CA GLN A 42 24.76 6.97 -3.64
C GLN A 42 25.62 7.47 -2.47
N GLY A 43 24.99 8.06 -1.44
CA GLY A 43 25.70 8.50 -0.25
C GLY A 43 26.36 7.34 0.51
N ALA A 44 25.64 6.23 0.68
CA ALA A 44 26.17 5.04 1.34
C ALA A 44 27.35 4.42 0.59
N ILE A 45 27.26 4.31 -0.75
CA ILE A 45 28.35 3.81 -1.59
C ILE A 45 29.56 4.73 -1.50
N ALA A 46 29.35 6.05 -1.61
CA ALA A 46 30.43 7.03 -1.53
C ALA A 46 31.15 6.99 -0.17
N GLU A 47 30.41 6.84 0.93
CA GLU A 47 30.99 6.71 2.26
C GLU A 47 31.74 5.39 2.44
N ALA A 48 31.22 4.28 1.91
CA ALA A 48 31.89 2.99 1.97
C ALA A 48 33.19 2.98 1.14
N ALA A 49 33.19 3.62 -0.04
CA ALA A 49 34.37 3.79 -0.87
C ALA A 49 35.45 4.64 -0.17
N LYS A 50 35.06 5.73 0.51
CA LYS A 50 36.01 6.55 1.31
C LYS A 50 36.69 5.76 2.43
N ARG A 51 36.01 4.74 2.96
CA ARG A 51 36.51 3.90 4.06
C ARG A 51 37.22 2.65 3.56
N ASP A 52 37.41 2.52 2.24
CA ASP A 52 38.00 1.34 1.59
C ASP A 52 37.26 0.03 1.94
N LEU A 53 35.95 0.13 2.20
CA LEU A 53 35.08 -1.00 2.55
C LEU A 53 34.42 -1.65 1.33
N VAL A 54 34.56 -1.03 0.16
CA VAL A 54 33.94 -1.49 -1.10
C VAL A 54 34.92 -1.27 -2.24
N ASP A 55 35.24 -2.36 -2.96
CA ASP A 55 35.95 -2.30 -4.23
C ASP A 55 34.97 -2.01 -5.36
N LEU A 56 35.10 -0.83 -5.97
CA LEU A 56 34.27 -0.39 -7.10
C LEU A 56 34.84 -0.80 -8.47
N SER A 57 35.96 -1.53 -8.51
CA SER A 57 36.55 -2.04 -9.76
C SER A 57 35.73 -3.19 -10.37
N LEU A 58 34.94 -3.89 -9.55
CA LEU A 58 34.07 -4.99 -9.97
C LEU A 58 32.60 -4.66 -9.64
N VAL A 59 31.83 -4.30 -10.67
CA VAL A 59 30.39 -4.01 -10.54
C VAL A 59 29.59 -5.08 -11.28
N SER A 60 28.71 -5.77 -10.57
CA SER A 60 27.71 -6.69 -11.17
C SER A 60 26.37 -5.98 -11.36
N VAL A 61 25.72 -6.23 -12.49
CA VAL A 61 24.37 -5.76 -12.79
C VAL A 61 23.48 -6.96 -13.04
N ASP A 62 22.53 -7.19 -12.13
CA ASP A 62 21.52 -8.23 -12.28
C ASP A 62 20.20 -7.64 -12.78
N SER A 63 19.56 -8.31 -13.74
CA SER A 63 18.20 -7.97 -14.21
C SER A 63 17.21 -9.05 -13.80
N THR A 64 15.98 -8.67 -13.47
CA THR A 64 14.88 -9.61 -13.22
C THR A 64 13.65 -9.18 -14.01
N THR A 65 13.20 -10.05 -14.92
CA THR A 65 11.99 -9.84 -15.71
C THR A 65 10.83 -10.65 -15.13
N ALA A 66 9.75 -9.99 -14.73
CA ALA A 66 8.52 -10.65 -14.31
C ALA A 66 7.41 -10.39 -15.34
N ARG A 67 6.83 -11.46 -15.90
CA ARG A 67 5.70 -11.36 -16.84
C ARG A 67 4.41 -11.11 -16.06
N ALA A 68 3.65 -10.09 -16.45
CA ALA A 68 2.31 -9.86 -15.92
C ALA A 68 1.32 -10.90 -16.49
N HIS A 69 0.38 -11.37 -15.67
CA HIS A 69 -0.73 -12.21 -16.16
C HIS A 69 -1.59 -11.38 -17.13
N HIS A 70 -2.22 -12.01 -18.12
CA HIS A 70 -3.06 -11.30 -19.10
C HIS A 70 -4.18 -10.49 -18.44
N ASP A 71 -4.68 -10.93 -17.29
CA ASP A 71 -5.66 -10.20 -16.47
C ASP A 71 -5.17 -8.85 -15.92
N ALA A 72 -3.85 -8.61 -15.90
CA ALA A 72 -3.27 -7.35 -15.47
C ALA A 72 -3.24 -6.29 -16.59
N ALA A 73 -3.59 -6.65 -17.83
CA ALA A 73 -3.56 -5.74 -18.97
C ALA A 73 -4.63 -4.64 -18.92
N GLY A 74 -5.59 -4.73 -18.00
CA GLY A 74 -6.74 -3.83 -17.95
C GLY A 74 -7.74 -4.12 -19.09
N LEU A 75 -9.01 -3.76 -18.88
CA LEU A 75 -9.99 -3.79 -19.97
C LEU A 75 -9.87 -2.50 -20.79
N VAL A 76 -9.73 -2.64 -22.10
CA VAL A 76 -10.06 -1.55 -23.03
C VAL A 76 -11.57 -1.59 -23.21
N LEU A 77 -12.25 -0.57 -22.67
CA LEU A 77 -13.69 -0.41 -22.74
C LEU A 77 -14.01 0.71 -23.72
N ASP A 78 -15.04 0.52 -24.55
CA ASP A 78 -15.62 1.62 -25.31
C ASP A 78 -16.25 2.67 -24.38
N ALA A 79 -16.49 3.86 -24.93
CA ALA A 79 -16.99 5.00 -24.16
C ALA A 79 -18.35 4.72 -23.51
N GLU A 80 -19.22 3.96 -24.18
CA GLU A 80 -20.55 3.62 -23.68
C GLU A 80 -20.47 2.70 -22.46
N THR A 81 -19.60 1.69 -22.51
CA THR A 81 -19.38 0.75 -21.40
C THR A 81 -18.71 1.44 -20.21
N LEU A 82 -17.81 2.41 -20.46
CA LEU A 82 -17.22 3.24 -19.40
C LEU A 82 -18.27 4.11 -18.71
N ASP A 83 -19.13 4.78 -19.47
CA ASP A 83 -20.20 5.62 -18.93
C ASP A 83 -21.22 4.80 -18.13
N ALA A 84 -21.58 3.61 -18.61
CA ALA A 84 -22.45 2.69 -17.90
C ALA A 84 -21.85 2.25 -16.55
N LEU A 85 -20.55 1.92 -16.51
CA LEU A 85 -19.83 1.60 -15.29
C LEU A 85 -19.73 2.80 -14.33
N ALA A 86 -19.45 3.99 -14.84
CA ALA A 86 -19.39 5.21 -14.04
C ALA A 86 -20.74 5.52 -13.39
N LYS A 87 -21.84 5.38 -14.14
CA LYS A 87 -23.20 5.53 -13.63
C LYS A 87 -23.52 4.49 -12.56
N ALA A 88 -23.21 3.22 -12.79
CA ALA A 88 -23.43 2.15 -11.83
C ALA A 88 -22.63 2.36 -10.52
N LEU A 89 -21.41 2.90 -10.62
CA LEU A 89 -20.60 3.25 -9.44
C LEU A 89 -21.19 4.43 -8.67
N ALA A 90 -21.72 5.44 -9.37
CA ALA A 90 -22.41 6.57 -8.74
C ALA A 90 -23.66 6.12 -7.99
N GLU A 91 -24.53 5.33 -8.63
CA GLU A 91 -25.73 4.75 -8.02
C GLU A 91 -25.39 3.87 -6.80
N LYS A 92 -24.35 3.04 -6.89
CA LYS A 92 -23.86 2.23 -5.77
C LYS A 92 -23.31 3.09 -4.63
N GLY A 93 -22.62 4.19 -4.95
CA GLY A 93 -22.14 5.17 -3.97
C GLY A 93 -23.29 5.86 -3.23
N GLU A 94 -24.34 6.26 -3.95
CA GLU A 94 -25.54 6.85 -3.35
C GLU A 94 -26.33 5.85 -2.50
N ALA A 95 -26.47 4.61 -2.97
CA ALA A 95 -27.10 3.54 -2.22
C ALA A 95 -26.34 3.22 -0.92
N LEU A 96 -25.01 3.32 -0.92
CA LEU A 96 -24.21 3.18 0.30
C LEU A 96 -24.35 4.38 1.25
N ARG A 97 -24.45 5.60 0.70
CA ARG A 97 -24.66 6.85 1.48
C ARG A 97 -26.03 6.89 2.16
N ASN A 98 -27.07 6.36 1.52
CA ASN A 98 -28.44 6.36 2.02
C ASN A 98 -28.79 5.14 2.90
N LYS A 99 -27.84 4.26 3.21
CA LYS A 99 -28.09 3.15 4.14
C LYS A 99 -28.23 3.70 5.56
N PRO A 100 -29.38 3.49 6.23
CA PRO A 100 -29.53 3.91 7.62
C PRO A 100 -28.54 3.13 8.49
N GLY A 101 -27.75 3.87 9.30
CA GLY A 101 -26.84 3.26 10.26
C GLY A 101 -27.59 2.31 11.18
N LYS A 102 -27.08 1.08 11.35
CA LYS A 102 -27.60 0.13 12.33
C LYS A 102 -27.56 0.80 13.70
N LYS A 103 -28.72 1.13 14.27
CA LYS A 103 -28.82 1.62 15.66
C LYS A 103 -28.30 0.52 16.57
N PHE A 104 -27.10 0.70 17.10
CA PHE A 104 -26.63 -0.09 18.23
C PHE A 104 -27.53 0.28 19.43
N ARG A 105 -28.35 -0.69 19.86
CA ARG A 105 -29.07 -0.59 21.13
C ARG A 105 -28.04 -0.82 22.23
N ASN A 106 -27.74 0.23 23.01
CA ASN A 106 -26.94 0.08 24.22
C ASN A 106 -27.71 -0.80 25.22
N PRO A 107 -27.06 -1.79 25.85
CA PRO A 107 -27.65 -2.52 26.97
C PRO A 107 -27.91 -1.54 28.12
N THR A 108 -29.13 -1.59 28.67
CA THR A 108 -29.55 -0.82 29.84
C THR A 108 -28.57 -1.04 31.01
N PRO A 109 -28.10 0.01 31.71
CA PRO A 109 -27.29 -0.17 32.91
C PRO A 109 -28.08 -0.94 33.95
N GLY A 110 -27.52 -2.06 34.42
CA GLY A 110 -28.10 -2.88 35.47
C GLY A 110 -28.37 -2.07 36.73
N ARG A 111 -29.56 -2.26 37.29
CA ARG A 111 -29.97 -1.72 38.59
C ARG A 111 -29.04 -2.27 39.67
N PRO A 112 -28.50 -1.46 40.60
CA PRO A 112 -27.79 -2.00 41.75
C PRO A 112 -28.77 -2.83 42.59
N SER A 113 -28.38 -4.06 42.91
CA SER A 113 -29.09 -4.91 43.86
C SER A 113 -28.87 -4.35 45.26
N ASP A 114 -29.91 -3.72 45.81
CA ASP A 114 -30.00 -3.43 47.23
C ASP A 114 -30.28 -4.74 47.99
N SER A 115 -29.34 -5.02 48.89
CA SER A 115 -29.41 -5.62 50.23
C SER A 115 -30.63 -6.48 50.65
N GLY A 116 -30.30 -7.66 51.19
CA GLY A 116 -31.16 -8.49 52.04
C GLY A 116 -30.42 -9.74 52.51
#